data_AF-A0A6G3UND7-F1
#
_entry.id   AF-A0A6G3UND7-F1
#
_cell.length_a   1.000
_cell.length_b   1.000
_cell.length_c   1.000
_cell.angle_alpha   90.00
_cell.angle_beta   90.00
_cell.angle_gamma   90.00
#
_symmetry.space_group_name_H-M   'P 1'
#
loop_
_entity.id
_entity.type
_entity.pdbx_description
1 polymer ?
#
loop_
_entity_poly.entity_id
_entity_poly.type
_entity_poly.pdbx_seq_one_letter_code
_entity_poly.pdbx_strand_id
1 'polypeptide(L)'
;APGTETDTYNGASEAPAEAALRAAGERRVVAVVRDAHRHAWMSEALDALLAARPDTIVVEMGVPQAEPRGALHIATHGAARVCGQAAAEVIAGS
;
A
#
# COMPACT_ATOMS: atom_id res chain seq x y z
N ALA A 1 -6.26 -7.47 14.08
CA ALA A 1 -5.36 -8.62 14.30
C ALA A 1 -4.25 -8.19 15.25
N PRO A 2 -3.97 -8.91 16.34
CA PRO A 2 -2.88 -8.55 17.25
C PRO A 2 -1.56 -8.76 16.50
N GLY A 3 -0.89 -7.67 16.12
CA GLY A 3 0.41 -7.69 15.44
C GLY A 3 0.52 -6.86 14.16
N THR A 4 -0.61 -6.42 13.57
CA THR A 4 -0.57 -5.43 12.48
C THR A 4 -0.46 -4.04 13.09
N GLU A 5 0.55 -3.28 12.68
CA GLU A 5 0.63 -1.84 12.93
C GLU A 5 0.37 -1.09 11.63
N THR A 6 -0.12 0.13 11.76
CA THR A 6 -0.49 0.98 10.63
C THR A 6 0.11 2.37 10.84
N ASP A 7 0.62 2.96 9.77
CA ASP A 7 1.03 4.35 9.72
C ASP A 7 0.47 5.00 8.45
N THR A 8 0.40 6.33 8.40
CA THR A 8 -0.15 7.09 7.26
C THR A 8 0.85 8.12 6.77
N TYR A 9 1.15 8.05 5.47
CA TYR A 9 2.04 8.98 4.79
C TYR A 9 1.26 9.79 3.76
N ASN A 10 1.71 11.03 3.49
CA ASN A 10 1.10 11.91 2.49
C ASN A 10 2.18 12.66 1.71
N GLY A 11 1.79 13.51 0.75
CA GLY A 11 2.72 14.25 -0.10
C GLY A 11 3.60 15.28 0.62
N ALA A 12 3.38 15.56 1.91
CA ALA A 12 4.25 16.38 2.74
C ALA A 12 5.13 15.54 3.68
N SER A 13 4.98 14.21 3.70
CA SER A 13 5.86 13.32 4.44
C SER A 13 7.25 13.33 3.80
N GLU A 14 8.26 13.59 4.61
CA GLU A 14 9.65 13.43 4.19
C GLU A 14 9.97 11.93 4.09
N ALA A 15 10.56 11.50 2.97
CA ALA A 15 11.07 10.13 2.80
C ALA A 15 10.05 9.02 3.21
N PRO A 16 8.81 9.03 2.67
CA PRO A 16 7.73 8.17 3.16
C PRO A 16 8.01 6.68 3.01
N ALA A 17 8.76 6.28 1.97
CA ALA A 17 9.16 4.90 1.77
C ALA A 17 10.17 4.46 2.84
N GLU A 18 11.21 5.24 3.12
CA GLU A 18 12.18 4.91 4.17
C GLU A 18 11.56 4.90 5.56
N ALA A 19 10.63 5.82 5.84
CA ALA A 19 9.89 5.86 7.09
C ALA A 19 9.05 4.58 7.27
N ALA A 20 8.30 4.20 6.23
CA ALA A 20 7.49 2.98 6.24
C ALA A 20 8.33 1.71 6.42
N LEU A 21 9.48 1.61 5.73
CA LEU A 21 10.40 0.48 5.87
C LEU A 21 10.97 0.37 7.29
N ARG A 22 11.36 1.51 7.87
CA ARG A 22 11.88 1.56 9.25
C ARG A 22 10.81 1.15 10.26
N ALA A 23 9.59 1.65 10.10
CA ALA A 23 8.47 1.29 10.96
C ALA A 23 8.15 -0.21 10.83
N ALA A 24 8.10 -0.75 9.60
CA ALA A 24 7.80 -2.16 9.35
C ALA A 24 8.85 -3.12 9.96
N GLY A 25 10.13 -2.74 9.97
CA GLY A 25 11.21 -3.65 10.35
C GLY A 25 11.20 -4.89 9.46
N GLU A 26 11.24 -6.09 10.04
CA GLU A 26 11.22 -7.35 9.28
C GLU A 26 9.80 -7.77 8.83
N ARG A 27 8.75 -7.12 9.32
CA ARG A 27 7.37 -7.49 9.00
C ARG A 27 7.05 -7.18 7.54
N ARG A 28 6.18 -8.00 6.93
CA ARG A 28 5.68 -7.75 5.57
C ARG A 28 4.93 -6.42 5.51
N VAL A 29 5.12 -5.71 4.41
CA VAL A 29 4.43 -4.46 4.12
C VAL A 29 3.18 -4.72 3.28
N VAL A 30 2.07 -4.10 3.68
CA VAL A 30 0.86 -3.95 2.86
C VAL A 30 0.71 -2.45 2.58
N ALA A 31 1.03 -2.03 1.36
CA ALA A 31 0.95 -0.65 0.93
C ALA A 31 -0.45 -0.34 0.40
N VAL A 32 -1.24 0.40 1.17
CA VAL A 32 -2.58 0.85 0.75
C VAL A 32 -2.46 2.25 0.16
N VAL A 33 -2.78 2.40 -1.13
CA VAL A 33 -2.76 3.68 -1.84
C VAL A 33 -4.15 4.06 -2.31
N ARG A 34 -4.40 5.36 -2.49
CA ARG A 34 -5.68 5.86 -2.99
C ARG A 34 -5.48 6.79 -4.17
N ASP A 35 -6.10 6.46 -5.30
CA ASP A 35 -6.02 7.23 -6.53
C ASP A 35 -4.56 7.56 -6.93
N ALA A 36 -3.68 6.55 -6.91
CA ALA A 36 -2.23 6.72 -7.08
C ALA A 36 -1.87 7.45 -8.39
N HIS A 37 -2.64 7.23 -9.45
CA HIS A 37 -2.52 7.92 -10.74
C HIS A 37 -2.59 9.46 -10.65
N ARG A 38 -3.16 10.02 -9.58
CA ARG A 38 -3.30 11.48 -9.36
C ARG A 38 -2.12 12.09 -8.61
N HIS A 39 -1.21 11.28 -8.08
CA HIS A 39 -0.22 11.69 -7.10
C HIS A 39 1.13 11.03 -7.34
N ALA A 40 2.02 11.73 -8.05
CA ALA A 40 3.35 11.23 -8.41
C ALA A 40 4.16 10.71 -7.20
N TRP A 41 4.04 11.37 -6.03
CA TRP A 41 4.71 10.96 -4.80
C TRP A 41 4.34 9.52 -4.37
N MET A 42 3.12 9.05 -4.67
CA MET A 42 2.72 7.67 -4.35
C MET A 42 3.42 6.67 -5.25
N SER A 43 3.56 6.97 -6.54
CA SER A 43 4.31 6.12 -7.47
C SER A 43 5.79 6.04 -7.07
N GLU A 44 6.41 7.17 -6.73
CA GLU A 44 7.80 7.23 -6.25
C GLU A 44 7.99 6.46 -4.94
N ALA A 45 7.08 6.63 -3.97
CA ALA A 45 7.13 5.89 -2.72
C ALA A 45 6.95 4.38 -2.94
N LEU A 46 6.06 3.96 -3.84
CA LEU A 46 5.90 2.55 -4.20
C LEU A 46 7.11 2.01 -4.97
N ASP A 47 7.80 2.80 -5.80
CA ASP A 47 9.05 2.42 -6.46
C ASP A 47 10.12 2.10 -5.43
N ALA A 48 10.35 3.01 -4.49
CA ALA A 48 11.31 2.83 -3.42
C ALA A 48 10.96 1.65 -2.49
N LEU A 49 9.68 1.52 -2.10
CA LEU A 49 9.22 0.39 -1.27
C LEU A 49 9.43 -0.95 -1.96
N LEU A 50 9.05 -1.08 -3.24
CA LEU A 50 9.17 -2.34 -3.97
C LEU A 50 10.62 -2.71 -4.29
N ALA A 51 11.49 -1.72 -4.49
CA ALA A 51 12.92 -1.96 -4.65
C ALA A 51 13.54 -2.57 -3.38
N ALA A 52 13.15 -2.08 -2.20
CA ALA A 52 13.66 -2.58 -0.92
C ALA A 52 12.95 -3.85 -0.43
N ARG A 53 11.64 -3.98 -0.71
CA ARG A 53 10.77 -5.07 -0.26
C ARG A 53 9.91 -5.57 -1.41
N PRO A 54 10.47 -6.42 -2.30
CA PRO A 54 9.75 -6.96 -3.45
C PRO A 54 8.51 -7.78 -3.08
N ASP A 55 8.43 -8.28 -1.83
CA ASP A 55 7.30 -9.06 -1.32
C ASP A 55 6.11 -8.21 -0.83
N THR A 56 6.17 -6.88 -0.99
CA THR A 56 5.10 -5.96 -0.60
C THR A 56 3.82 -6.23 -1.39
N ILE A 57 2.70 -6.28 -0.67
CA ILE A 57 1.34 -6.33 -1.24
C ILE A 57 0.87 -4.89 -1.45
N VAL A 58 0.35 -4.57 -2.63
CA VAL A 58 -0.20 -3.25 -2.95
C VAL A 58 -1.72 -3.35 -3.04
N VAL A 59 -2.42 -2.51 -2.27
CA VAL A 59 -3.88 -2.35 -2.32
C VAL A 59 -4.17 -0.98 -2.91
N GLU A 60 -4.67 -0.94 -4.14
CA GLU A 60 -5.09 0.30 -4.79
C GLU A 60 -6.59 0.53 -4.58
N MET A 61 -6.90 1.62 -3.87
CA MET A 61 -8.25 2.07 -3.58
C MET A 61 -8.64 3.28 -4.44
N GLY A 62 -9.92 3.39 -4.76
CA GLY A 62 -10.42 4.44 -5.66
C GLY A 62 -10.46 3.98 -7.11
N VAL A 63 -10.04 4.82 -8.05
CA VAL A 63 -10.03 4.50 -9.48
C VAL A 63 -8.66 3.93 -9.89
N PRO A 64 -8.57 2.63 -10.27
CA PRO A 64 -7.30 1.99 -10.60
C PRO A 64 -6.86 2.33 -12.02
N GLN A 65 -6.12 3.43 -12.16
CA GLN A 65 -5.53 3.87 -13.44
C GLN A 65 -4.00 3.79 -13.45
N ALA A 66 -3.38 3.54 -12.29
CA ALA A 66 -1.94 3.31 -12.24
C ALA A 66 -1.63 1.88 -12.74
N GLU A 67 -0.40 1.69 -13.25
CA GLU A 67 0.06 0.35 -13.64
C GLU A 67 0.13 -0.57 -12.40
N PRO A 68 -0.45 -1.79 -12.46
CA PRO A 68 -0.37 -2.76 -11.36
C PRO A 68 1.08 -3.10 -10.98
N ARG A 69 1.33 -3.22 -9.67
CA ARG A 69 2.68 -3.39 -9.13
C ARG A 69 2.67 -4.10 -7.78
N GLY A 70 3.82 -4.66 -7.41
CA GLY A 70 4.02 -5.44 -6.19
C GLY A 70 3.90 -6.94 -6.40
N ALA A 71 4.20 -7.74 -5.37
CA ALA A 71 4.06 -9.20 -5.43
C ALA A 71 2.60 -9.65 -5.58
N LEU A 72 1.69 -8.87 -5.01
CA LEU A 72 0.25 -8.99 -5.17
C LEU A 72 -0.34 -7.59 -5.29
N HIS A 73 -1.16 -7.36 -6.31
CA HIS A 73 -1.87 -6.11 -6.53
C HIS A 73 -3.38 -6.33 -6.42
N ILE A 74 -4.04 -5.62 -5.49
CA ILE A 74 -5.49 -5.67 -5.27
C ILE A 74 -6.08 -4.31 -5.62
N ALA A 75 -6.84 -4.24 -6.72
CA ALA A 75 -7.60 -3.05 -7.10
C ALA A 75 -9.03 -3.13 -6.57
N THR A 76 -9.40 -2.28 -5.61
CA THR A 76 -10.70 -2.38 -4.94
C THR A 76 -11.84 -1.64 -5.64
N HIS A 77 -11.55 -0.91 -6.73
CA HIS A 77 -12.52 -0.15 -7.55
C HIS A 77 -13.44 0.80 -6.75
N GLY A 78 -12.98 1.22 -5.58
CA GLY A 78 -13.71 2.04 -4.64
C GLY A 78 -12.94 2.23 -3.34
N ALA A 79 -13.21 3.32 -2.63
CA ALA A 79 -12.52 3.66 -1.39
C ALA A 79 -13.41 3.49 -0.13
N ALA A 80 -14.52 2.77 -0.26
CA ALA A 80 -15.43 2.56 0.85
C ALA A 80 -14.84 1.60 1.89
N ARG A 81 -15.31 1.68 3.14
CA ARG A 81 -14.86 0.80 4.24
C ARG A 81 -14.99 -0.69 3.88
N VAL A 82 -16.06 -1.08 3.21
CA VAL A 82 -16.29 -2.47 2.77
C VAL A 82 -15.26 -2.95 1.74
N CYS A 83 -14.75 -2.04 0.91
CA CYS A 83 -13.69 -2.36 -0.05
C CYS A 83 -12.38 -2.72 0.66
N GLY A 84 -12.01 -1.94 1.68
CA GLY A 84 -10.83 -2.21 2.50
C GLY A 84 -10.97 -3.52 3.30
N GLN A 85 -12.18 -3.80 3.80
CA GLN A 85 -12.46 -5.06 4.50
C GLN A 85 -12.29 -6.27 3.57
N ALA A 86 -12.87 -6.23 2.38
CA ALA A 86 -12.73 -7.32 1.39
C ALA A 86 -11.26 -7.54 0.98
N ALA A 87 -10.49 -6.46 0.79
CA ALA A 87 -9.06 -6.59 0.52
C ALA A 87 -8.30 -7.24 1.69
N ALA A 88 -8.63 -6.87 2.94
CA ALA A 88 -8.02 -7.46 4.12
C ALA A 88 -8.35 -8.95 4.27
N GLU A 89 -9.59 -9.35 4.00
CA GLU A 89 -10.05 -10.75 3.98
C GLU A 89 -9.27 -11.59 2.96
N VAL A 90 -9.08 -11.06 1.73
CA VAL A 90 -8.25 -11.70 0.70
C VAL A 90 -6.79 -11.88 1.18
N ILE A 91 -6.21 -10.87 1.81
CA ILE A 91 -4.83 -10.92 2.31
C ILE A 91 -4.68 -11.91 3.48
N ALA A 92 -5.67 -11.97 4.37
CA ALA A 92 -5.66 -12.83 5.55
C ALA A 92 -6.08 -14.28 5.23
N GLY A 93 -6.70 -14.53 4.07
CA GLY A 93 -7.22 -15.84 3.68
C GLY A 93 -8.48 -16.25 4.46
N SER A 94 -9.32 -15.28 4.86
CA SER A 94 -10.50 -15.47 5.70
C SER A 94 -11.78 -15.05 4.99
#